data_AF-A0A2M8S9F2-F1
#
_entry.id   AF-A0A2M8S9F2-F1
#
_cell.length_a   1.000
_cell.length_b   1.000
_cell.length_c   1.000
_cell.angle_alpha   90.00
_cell.angle_beta   90.00
_cell.angle_gamma   90.00
#
_symmetry.space_group_name_H-M   'P 1'
#
loop_
_entity.id
_entity.type
_entity.pdbx_description
1 polymer ?
#
loop_
_entity_poly.entity_id
_entity_poly.type
_entity_poly.pdbx_seq_one_letter_code
_entity_poly.pdbx_strand_id
1 'polypeptide(L)'
;MLSFFSWYLAVSFIGLLTFPLAYRLFPALADRGYSLSRALGLLLWGYIFWLLASLGVLPNNLSGLILALLILAGLSAWAFWRTSRDQQTADDQPSLAP
;
A
#
# COMPACT_ATOMS: atom_id res chain seq x y z
N MET A 1 5.67 -0.69 -28.24
CA MET A 1 4.25 -0.44 -27.86
C MET A 1 3.83 -1.21 -26.60
N LEU A 2 4.19 -2.50 -26.45
CA LEU A 2 3.91 -3.30 -25.24
C LEU A 2 4.45 -2.69 -23.92
N SER A 3 5.56 -1.96 -23.98
CA SER A 3 6.17 -1.31 -22.80
C SER A 3 5.25 -0.30 -22.12
N PHE A 4 4.43 0.41 -22.89
CA PHE A 4 3.49 1.40 -22.36
C PHE A 4 2.37 0.73 -21.58
N PHE A 5 1.84 -0.38 -22.13
CA PHE A 5 0.82 -1.19 -21.45
C PHE A 5 1.37 -1.82 -20.17
N SER A 6 2.58 -2.40 -20.21
CA SER A 6 3.22 -2.95 -19.00
C SER A 6 3.45 -1.90 -17.92
N TRP A 7 3.91 -0.71 -18.31
CA TRP A 7 4.07 0.41 -17.39
C TRP A 7 2.74 0.82 -16.75
N TYR A 8 1.70 0.98 -17.58
CA TYR A 8 0.38 1.38 -17.10
C TYR A 8 -0.25 0.32 -16.17
N LEU A 9 -0.02 -0.96 -16.48
CA LEU A 9 -0.44 -2.07 -15.64
C LEU A 9 0.30 -2.04 -14.30
N ALA A 10 1.62 -1.86 -14.31
CA ALA A 10 2.44 -1.79 -13.10
C ALA A 10 2.00 -0.64 -12.18
N VAL A 11 1.81 0.57 -12.73
CA VAL A 11 1.33 1.73 -11.97
C VAL A 11 -0.07 1.48 -11.41
N SER A 12 -0.97 0.87 -12.19
CA SER A 12 -2.31 0.52 -11.71
C SER A 12 -2.25 -0.52 -10.59
N PHE A 13 -1.37 -1.51 -10.71
CA PHE A 13 -1.18 -2.56 -9.70
C PHE A 13 -0.63 -2.00 -8.39
N ILE A 14 0.36 -1.11 -8.47
CA ILE A 14 0.94 -0.40 -7.32
C ILE A 14 -0.11 0.48 -6.63
N GLY A 15 -0.93 1.20 -7.40
CA GLY A 15 -2.04 1.98 -6.85
C GLY A 15 -3.06 1.10 -6.12
N LEU A 16 -3.41 -0.06 -6.71
CA LEU A 16 -4.33 -1.00 -6.09
C LEU A 16 -3.74 -1.62 -4.81
N LEU A 17 -2.45 -1.94 -4.83
CA LEU A 17 -1.72 -2.37 -3.63
C LEU A 17 -1.71 -1.30 -2.56
N THR A 18 -1.64 -0.02 -2.89
CA THR A 18 -1.53 1.06 -1.89
C THR A 18 -2.90 1.58 -1.45
N PHE A 19 -3.98 1.12 -2.09
CA PHE A 19 -5.35 1.52 -1.80
C PHE A 19 -5.74 1.37 -0.31
N PRO A 20 -5.56 0.23 0.37
CA PRO A 20 -5.95 0.11 1.77
C PRO A 20 -5.08 0.96 2.71
N LEU A 21 -3.83 1.23 2.31
CA LEU A 21 -2.94 2.15 3.03
C LEU A 21 -3.41 3.61 2.90
N ALA A 22 -3.80 4.02 1.68
CA ALA A 22 -4.35 5.34 1.39
C ALA A 22 -5.71 5.55 2.05
N TYR A 23 -6.55 4.52 2.08
CA TYR A 23 -7.85 4.51 2.77
C TYR A 23 -7.70 4.83 4.27
N ARG A 24 -6.62 4.34 4.89
CA ARG A 24 -6.31 4.59 6.30
C ARG A 24 -5.63 5.94 6.54
N LEU A 25 -4.76 6.41 5.63
CA LEU A 25 -4.04 7.68 5.81
C LEU A 25 -4.92 8.90 5.51
N PHE A 26 -5.88 8.78 4.59
CA PHE A 26 -6.76 9.87 4.18
C PHE A 26 -8.25 9.50 4.31
N PRO A 27 -8.74 9.19 5.53
CA PRO A 27 -10.17 8.91 5.75
C PRO A 27 -11.04 10.15 5.53
N ALA A 28 -10.45 11.35 5.56
CA ALA A 28 -11.14 12.64 5.45
C ALA A 28 -11.40 13.13 4.01
N LEU A 29 -10.93 12.41 2.97
CA LEU A 29 -11.16 12.79 1.57
C LEU A 29 -12.41 12.10 1.00
N ALA A 30 -13.29 12.89 0.35
CA ALA A 30 -14.54 12.43 -0.26
C ALA A 30 -14.37 11.25 -1.26
N ASP A 31 -13.19 11.15 -1.89
CA ASP A 31 -12.84 10.11 -2.87
C ASP A 31 -12.18 8.85 -2.25
N ARG A 32 -12.20 8.72 -0.90
CA ARG A 32 -11.62 7.59 -0.15
C ARG A 32 -10.15 7.29 -0.49
N GLY A 33 -9.41 8.30 -0.97
CA GLY A 33 -8.00 8.19 -1.34
C GLY A 33 -7.71 7.44 -2.64
N TYR A 34 -8.71 7.13 -3.48
CA TYR A 34 -8.50 6.31 -4.70
C TYR A 34 -7.54 6.96 -5.69
N SER A 35 -7.71 8.26 -5.97
CA SER A 35 -6.80 9.01 -6.87
C SER A 35 -5.40 9.18 -6.28
N LEU A 36 -5.30 9.38 -4.97
CA LEU A 36 -4.04 9.56 -4.24
C LEU A 36 -3.27 8.24 -4.04
N SER A 37 -3.96 7.10 -4.03
CA SER A 37 -3.36 5.77 -3.82
C SER A 37 -2.29 5.44 -4.84
N ARG A 38 -2.48 5.81 -6.12
CA ARG A 38 -1.51 5.61 -7.20
C ARG A 38 -0.24 6.44 -6.97
N ALA A 39 -0.40 7.71 -6.61
CA ALA A 39 0.72 8.61 -6.33
C ALA A 39 1.47 8.20 -5.05
N LEU A 40 0.75 7.89 -3.97
CA LEU A 40 1.33 7.40 -2.72
C LEU A 40 2.04 6.06 -2.90
N GLY A 41 1.49 5.17 -3.72
CA GLY A 41 2.11 3.88 -3.99
C GLY A 41 3.43 4.02 -4.72
N LEU A 42 3.47 4.87 -5.75
CA LEU A 42 4.72 5.19 -6.44
C LEU A 42 5.73 5.88 -5.51
N LEU A 43 5.26 6.83 -4.68
CA LEU A 43 6.10 7.55 -3.73
C LEU A 43 6.70 6.60 -2.70
N LEU A 44 5.87 5.79 -2.02
CA LEU A 44 6.33 4.84 -1.01
C LEU A 44 7.22 3.77 -1.60
N TRP A 45 6.86 3.21 -2.76
CA TRP A 45 7.66 2.20 -3.42
C TRP A 45 9.04 2.74 -3.80
N GLY A 46 9.08 3.89 -4.47
CA GLY A 46 10.33 4.55 -4.85
C GLY A 46 11.15 4.98 -3.63
N TYR A 47 10.51 5.48 -2.59
CA TYR A 47 11.18 5.92 -1.37
C TYR A 47 11.77 4.76 -0.56
N ILE A 48 11.02 3.67 -0.36
CA ILE A 48 11.52 2.45 0.31
C ILE A 48 12.69 1.88 -0.49
N PHE A 49 12.55 1.76 -1.82
CA PHE A 49 13.62 1.28 -2.68
C PHE A 49 14.87 2.15 -2.56
N TRP A 50 14.72 3.47 -2.70
CA TRP A 50 15.83 4.42 -2.64
C TRP A 50 16.52 4.43 -1.29
N LEU A 51 15.75 4.34 -0.20
CA LEU A 51 16.28 4.30 1.16
C LEU A 51 17.09 3.01 1.39
N LEU A 52 16.51 1.83 1.09
CA LEU A 52 17.22 0.56 1.24
C LEU A 52 18.47 0.46 0.35
N ALA A 53 18.41 1.02 -0.86
CA ALA A 53 19.57 1.10 -1.75
C ALA A 53 20.65 2.05 -1.21
N SER A 54 20.25 3.21 -0.66
CA SER A 54 21.18 4.19 -0.07
C SER A 54 21.85 3.67 1.21
N LEU A 55 21.15 2.86 2.02
CA LEU A 55 21.74 2.18 3.18
C LEU A 55 22.64 1.01 2.79
N GLY A 56 22.73 0.64 1.50
CA GLY A 56 23.49 -0.52 1.04
C GLY A 56 22.86 -1.87 1.41
N VAL A 57 21.60 -1.87 1.90
CA VAL A 57 20.86 -3.08 2.27
C VAL A 57 20.40 -3.83 1.01
N LEU A 58 20.01 -3.09 -0.04
CA LEU A 58 19.61 -3.64 -1.32
C LEU A 58 20.54 -3.18 -2.45
N PRO A 59 20.89 -4.08 -3.39
CA PRO A 59 21.51 -3.65 -4.63
C PRO A 59 20.53 -2.80 -5.44
N ASN A 60 21.03 -1.72 -6.05
CA ASN A 60 20.28 -0.86 -6.98
C ASN A 60 20.08 -1.56 -8.34
N ASN A 61 19.40 -2.71 -8.30
CA ASN A 61 19.13 -3.60 -9.42
C ASN A 61 17.63 -3.95 -9.43
N LEU A 62 17.19 -4.61 -10.51
CA LEU A 62 15.79 -5.04 -10.67
C LEU A 62 15.28 -5.85 -9.47
N SER A 63 16.13 -6.69 -8.87
CA SER A 63 15.79 -7.48 -7.69
C SER A 63 15.50 -6.63 -6.45
N GLY A 64 16.26 -5.54 -6.24
CA GLY A 64 16.00 -4.59 -5.16
C GLY A 64 14.67 -3.85 -5.37
N LEU A 65 14.36 -3.51 -6.62
CA LEU A 65 13.10 -2.87 -6.98
C LEU A 65 11.89 -3.77 -6.67
N ILE A 66 11.99 -5.06 -7.02
CA ILE A 66 10.96 -6.08 -6.74
C ILE A 66 10.80 -6.31 -5.23
N LEU A 67 11.92 -6.39 -4.48
CA LEU A 67 11.88 -6.54 -3.03
C LEU A 67 11.21 -5.36 -2.32
N ALA A 68 11.50 -4.12 -2.74
CA ALA A 68 10.83 -2.94 -2.20
C ALA A 68 9.31 -2.98 -2.48
N LEU A 69 8.91 -3.50 -3.64
CA LEU A 69 7.51 -3.70 -4.02
C LEU A 69 6.84 -4.74 -3.12
N LEU A 70 7.52 -5.86 -2.83
CA LEU A 70 7.03 -6.89 -1.90
C LEU A 70 6.88 -6.37 -0.47
N ILE A 71 7.83 -5.54 0.01
CA ILE A 71 7.73 -4.91 1.32
C ILE A 71 6.51 -4.00 1.39
N LEU A 72 6.31 -3.15 0.37
CA LEU A 72 5.13 -2.28 0.29
C LEU A 72 3.82 -3.09 0.26
N ALA A 73 3.79 -4.18 -0.51
CA ALA A 73 2.67 -5.10 -0.57
C ALA A 73 2.36 -5.72 0.81
N GLY A 74 3.40 -6.15 1.53
CA GLY A 74 3.30 -6.72 2.87
C GLY A 74 2.78 -5.71 3.90
N LEU A 75 3.31 -4.48 3.90
CA LEU A 75 2.81 -3.39 4.75
C LEU A 75 1.35 -3.08 4.47
N SER A 76 0.97 -3.08 3.20
CA SER A 76 -0.39 -2.81 2.78
C SER A 76 -1.37 -3.91 3.22
N ALA A 77 -1.02 -5.18 2.99
CA ALA A 77 -1.81 -6.32 3.45
C ALA A 77 -1.97 -6.32 4.97
N TRP A 78 -0.88 -6.04 5.70
CA TRP A 78 -0.91 -5.92 7.16
C TRP A 78 -1.81 -4.78 7.65
N ALA A 79 -1.79 -3.63 6.97
CA ALA A 79 -2.68 -2.51 7.30
C ALA A 79 -4.16 -2.87 7.06
N PHE A 80 -4.45 -3.60 5.98
CA PHE A 80 -5.80 -4.10 5.69
C PHE A 80 -6.30 -5.07 6.76
N TRP A 81 -5.47 -6.03 7.18
CA TRP A 81 -5.85 -7.05 8.17
C TRP A 81 -6.13 -6.47 9.57
N ARG A 82 -5.52 -5.32 9.91
CA ARG A 82 -5.79 -4.63 11.17
C ARG A 82 -7.15 -3.95 11.17
N THR A 83 -7.56 -3.38 10.04
CA THR A 83 -8.86 -2.71 9.91
C THR A 83 -10.03 -3.68 10.13
N SER A 84 -9.90 -4.93 9.66
CA SER A 84 -10.95 -5.94 9.84
C SER A 84 -11.09 -6.39 11.29
N ARG A 85 -10.00 -6.36 12.08
CA ARG A 85 -10.03 -6.74 13.51
C ARG A 85 -10.72 -5.70 14.39
N ASP A 86 -10.56 -4.42 14.07
CA ASP A 86 -11.18 -3.34 14.84
C ASP A 86 -12.71 -3.32 14.66
N GLN A 87 -13.23 -3.72 13.50
CA GLN A 87 -14.67 -3.86 13.28
C GLN A 87 -15.26 -5.10 13.98
N GLN A 88 -14.53 -6.21 14.01
CA GLN A 88 -15.00 -7.45 14.63
C GLN A 88 -15.14 -7.31 16.16
N THR A 89 -14.26 -6.54 16.80
CA THR A 89 -14.32 -6.30 18.26
C THR A 89 -15.51 -5.40 18.65
N ALA A 90 -16.00 -4.57 17.72
CA ALA A 90 -17.18 -3.73 17.94
C ALA A 90 -18.50 -4.52 17.76
N ASP A 91 -18.50 -5.56 16.92
CA ASP A 91 -19.64 -6.46 16.69
C ASP A 91 -19.72 -7.58 17.75
N ASP A 92 -18.58 -8.00 18.29
CA ASP A 92 -18.47 -9.01 19.37
C ASP A 92 -18.79 -8.44 20.77
N GLN A 93 -19.00 -7.13 20.92
CA GLN A 93 -19.60 -6.58 22.14
C GLN A 93 -21.06 -7.03 22.17
N PRO A 94 -21.43 -8.04 22.99
CA PRO A 94 -22.83 -8.32 23.20
C PRO A 94 -23.38 -7.05 23.84
N SER A 95 -24.53 -6.61 23.36
CA SER A 95 -25.35 -5.56 23.94
C SER A 95 -25.72 -5.92 25.39
N LEU A 96 -24.73 -5.87 26.30
CA LEU A 96 -24.91 -5.88 27.73
C LEU A 96 -25.31 -4.46 28.09
N ALA A 97 -26.62 -4.24 27.88
CA ALA A 97 -27.61 -3.56 28.72
C ALA A 97 -27.08 -2.70 29.90
N PRO A 98 -27.80 -1.65 30.31
CA PRO A 98 -29.26 -1.68 30.50
C PRO A 98 -30.10 -0.83 29.54
#